data_AF-A0A5J9VSW0-F1
#
_entry.id   AF-A0A5J9VSW0-F1
#
_cell.length_a   1.000
_cell.length_b   1.000
_cell.length_c   1.000
_cell.angle_alpha   90.00
_cell.angle_beta   90.00
_cell.angle_gamma   90.00
#
_symmetry.space_group_name_H-M   'P 1'
#
loop_
_entity.id
_entity.type
_entity.pdbx_description
1 polymer ?
#
loop_
_entity_poly.entity_id
_entity_poly.type
_entity_poly.pdbx_seq_one_letter_code
_entity_poly.pdbx_strand_id
1 'polypeptide(L)'
;MRFTFRPPQEYSAFPMSTLQIFSLKVAGIKRESGLQWLLDVFGTVAVRDSIDYNRNIIFSSTRKGCQTVTKEDPYLVLAGPTRAVVWQDFLAIEVKLKVKGTTESEDKDLSYLAVPLACSQASNSYGFQCYKTSQSSTLRFALGHIVRSVEATIFVQVAEGSWPDGLCGQFDAFTTGIHDESVTGIDHEKITLLDSKAKKVLVNGDGEIMLSRRVVSVETPRWHCRRTRPGLYPKQEQT
;
A
#
# COMPACT_ATOMS: atom_id res chain seq x y z
N MET A 1 7.20 -15.50 -1.37
CA MET A 1 6.74 -14.81 -0.14
C MET A 1 6.13 -15.85 0.78
N ARG A 2 6.39 -15.84 2.09
CA ARG A 2 5.82 -16.84 3.02
C ARG A 2 5.33 -16.20 4.32
N PHE A 3 4.11 -16.59 4.67
CA PHE A 3 3.34 -16.20 5.86
C PHE A 3 3.73 -17.00 7.09
N THR A 4 3.95 -16.30 8.22
CA THR A 4 3.86 -16.76 9.62
C THR A 4 4.78 -17.89 10.13
N PHE A 5 5.41 -17.63 11.30
CA PHE A 5 5.97 -18.49 12.37
C PHE A 5 6.72 -19.82 12.09
N ARG A 6 6.77 -20.39 10.88
CA ARG A 6 7.51 -21.64 10.60
C ARG A 6 8.69 -21.42 9.65
N PRO A 7 9.87 -22.03 9.92
CA PRO A 7 11.01 -21.94 9.02
C PRO A 7 10.70 -22.63 7.67
N PRO A 8 11.29 -22.13 6.56
CA PRO A 8 11.00 -22.63 5.23
C PRO A 8 11.49 -24.08 5.06
N GLN A 9 10.62 -24.95 4.53
CA GLN A 9 11.10 -26.14 3.81
C GLN A 9 11.90 -25.68 2.59
N GLU A 10 13.07 -26.29 2.37
CA GLU A 10 14.22 -25.84 1.55
C GLU A 10 13.97 -25.55 0.06
N TYR A 11 12.73 -25.59 -0.44
CA TYR A 11 12.39 -25.35 -1.84
C TYR A 11 11.20 -24.41 -2.01
N SER A 12 11.39 -23.35 -2.83
CA SER A 12 10.39 -22.46 -3.48
C SER A 12 10.03 -21.09 -2.86
N ALA A 13 11.01 -20.29 -2.42
CA ALA A 13 10.82 -18.83 -2.36
C ALA A 13 11.21 -18.20 -3.71
N PHE A 14 10.22 -17.81 -4.52
CA PHE A 14 10.46 -17.06 -5.76
C PHE A 14 9.66 -15.73 -5.79
N PRO A 15 10.14 -14.71 -6.53
CA PRO A 15 9.43 -13.44 -6.68
C PRO A 15 8.11 -13.62 -7.44
N MET A 16 7.07 -12.92 -6.99
CA MET A 16 5.71 -12.99 -7.56
C MET A 16 5.25 -11.61 -8.01
N SER A 17 4.31 -11.54 -8.94
CA SER A 17 3.60 -10.28 -9.20
C SER A 17 2.75 -9.88 -8.00
N THR A 18 2.79 -8.60 -7.63
CA THR A 18 2.02 -8.07 -6.50
C THR A 18 1.32 -6.77 -6.85
N LEU A 19 0.23 -6.49 -6.13
CA LEU A 19 -0.44 -5.21 -6.12
C LEU A 19 0.11 -4.35 -4.97
N GLN A 20 0.73 -3.22 -5.31
CA GLN A 20 1.03 -2.15 -4.36
C GLN A 20 -0.15 -1.18 -4.32
N ILE A 21 -0.61 -0.83 -3.12
CA ILE A 21 -1.59 0.23 -2.92
C ILE A 21 -0.83 1.49 -2.47
N PHE A 22 -0.88 2.55 -3.25
CA PHE A 22 -0.23 3.82 -2.91
C PHE A 22 -1.15 4.69 -2.07
N SER A 23 -2.34 4.99 -2.60
CA SER A 23 -3.33 5.83 -1.95
C SER A 23 -4.77 5.48 -2.32
N LEU A 24 -5.70 5.88 -1.44
CA LEU A 24 -7.14 5.82 -1.65
C LEU A 24 -7.74 7.17 -1.27
N LYS A 25 -8.55 7.76 -2.15
CA LYS A 25 -9.26 9.00 -1.86
C LYS A 25 -10.71 8.97 -2.31
N VAL A 26 -11.54 9.78 -1.65
CA VAL A 26 -12.90 10.12 -2.11
C VAL A 26 -12.76 11.17 -3.21
N ALA A 27 -12.79 10.74 -4.47
CA ALA A 27 -12.60 11.64 -5.62
C ALA A 27 -13.83 12.51 -5.91
N GLY A 28 -15.01 12.08 -5.47
CA GLY A 28 -16.24 12.86 -5.60
C GLY A 28 -17.38 12.28 -4.79
N ILE A 29 -18.38 13.12 -4.54
CA ILE A 29 -19.67 12.75 -3.96
C ILE A 29 -20.78 13.08 -4.95
N LYS A 30 -21.79 12.22 -5.05
CA LYS A 30 -22.94 12.44 -5.93
C LYS A 30 -23.82 13.53 -5.35
N ARG A 31 -24.26 14.49 -6.18
CA ARG A 31 -25.17 15.57 -5.75
C ARG A 31 -26.46 15.04 -5.13
N GLU A 32 -27.01 13.98 -5.72
CA GLU A 32 -28.25 13.32 -5.29
C GLU A 32 -28.16 12.64 -3.91
N SER A 33 -26.96 12.42 -3.37
CA SER A 33 -26.77 11.78 -2.06
C SER A 33 -27.09 12.69 -0.87
N GLY A 34 -27.19 14.01 -1.10
CA GLY A 34 -27.33 15.01 -0.04
C GLY A 34 -26.13 15.06 0.93
N LEU A 35 -25.01 14.42 0.59
CA LEU A 35 -23.76 14.53 1.34
C LEU A 35 -23.08 15.87 1.01
N GLN A 36 -22.40 16.43 2.01
CA GLN A 36 -21.58 17.62 1.87
C GLN A 36 -20.15 17.31 2.34
N TRP A 37 -19.17 18.03 1.80
CA TRP A 37 -17.77 17.88 2.20
C TRP A 37 -17.58 18.21 3.69
N LEU A 38 -16.53 17.62 4.28
CA LEU A 38 -16.41 17.32 5.71
C LEU A 38 -17.21 16.05 6.06
N LEU A 39 -16.69 14.91 5.59
CA LEU A 39 -17.29 13.60 5.78
C LEU A 39 -16.55 12.86 6.89
N ASP A 40 -17.27 12.45 7.93
CA ASP A 40 -16.75 11.53 8.95
C ASP A 40 -16.89 10.09 8.47
N VAL A 41 -15.84 9.58 7.82
CA VAL A 41 -15.84 8.29 7.13
C VAL A 41 -15.39 7.18 8.06
N PHE A 42 -16.13 6.06 8.07
CA PHE A 42 -15.75 4.85 8.77
C PHE A 42 -16.11 3.60 7.96
N GLY A 43 -15.61 2.44 8.38
CA GLY A 43 -15.81 1.16 7.70
C GLY A 43 -14.48 0.49 7.34
N THR A 44 -14.51 -0.32 6.29
CA THR A 44 -13.38 -1.17 5.92
C THR A 44 -13.16 -1.16 4.42
N VAL A 45 -11.89 -1.16 4.03
CA VAL A 45 -11.44 -1.52 2.68
C VAL A 45 -10.43 -2.66 2.82
N ALA A 46 -10.61 -3.70 2.03
CA ALA A 46 -9.76 -4.89 2.05
C ALA A 46 -9.48 -5.36 0.64
N VAL A 47 -8.39 -6.10 0.47
CA VAL A 47 -8.06 -6.80 -0.76
C VAL A 47 -8.07 -8.31 -0.49
N ARG A 48 -8.62 -9.07 -1.42
CA ARG A 48 -8.48 -10.53 -1.49
C ARG A 48 -7.59 -10.87 -2.66
N ASP A 49 -6.64 -11.76 -2.43
CA ASP A 49 -5.82 -12.35 -3.48
C ASP A 49 -6.02 -13.87 -3.56
N SER A 50 -5.38 -14.50 -4.53
CA SER A 50 -5.45 -15.93 -4.78
C SER A 50 -4.66 -16.80 -3.80
N ILE A 51 -3.98 -16.21 -2.80
CA ILE A 51 -3.15 -17.01 -1.87
C ILE A 51 -4.01 -17.74 -0.85
N ASP A 52 -4.88 -17.00 -0.17
CA ASP A 52 -5.74 -17.55 0.89
C ASP A 52 -7.19 -17.07 0.79
N TYR A 53 -7.49 -16.21 -0.20
CA TYR A 53 -8.77 -15.52 -0.36
C TYR A 53 -9.24 -14.73 0.86
N ASN A 54 -8.43 -14.58 1.91
CA ASN A 54 -8.79 -13.86 3.12
C ASN A 54 -8.74 -12.35 2.88
N ARG A 55 -9.45 -11.61 3.74
CA ARG A 55 -9.40 -10.14 3.72
C ARG A 55 -8.05 -9.66 4.23
N ASN A 56 -7.25 -9.12 3.32
CA ASN A 56 -6.08 -8.32 3.66
C ASN A 56 -6.53 -6.85 3.80
N ILE A 57 -6.70 -6.40 5.04
CA ILE A 57 -7.27 -5.09 5.35
C ILE A 57 -6.28 -3.99 4.92
N ILE A 58 -6.74 -2.99 4.17
CA ILE A 58 -5.93 -1.83 3.78
C ILE A 58 -6.37 -0.53 4.47
N PHE A 59 -7.64 -0.45 4.86
CA PHE A 59 -8.21 0.62 5.67
C PHE A 59 -9.24 0.02 6.63
N SER A 60 -9.21 0.45 7.89
CA SER A 60 -10.26 0.12 8.85
C SER A 60 -10.42 1.25 9.85
N SER A 61 -11.66 1.67 10.04
CA SER A 61 -12.04 2.67 11.02
C SER A 61 -13.39 2.30 11.62
N THR A 62 -13.50 2.42 12.94
CA THR A 62 -14.77 2.24 13.65
C THR A 62 -15.59 3.52 13.59
N ARG A 63 -16.90 3.43 13.83
CA ARG A 63 -17.78 4.62 13.91
C ARG A 63 -17.31 5.66 14.93
N LYS A 64 -16.76 5.20 16.08
CA LYS A 64 -16.23 6.09 17.13
C LYS A 64 -14.92 6.75 16.71
N GLY A 65 -14.06 6.01 15.99
CA GLY A 65 -12.77 6.49 15.47
C GLY A 65 -12.83 6.86 13.98
N CYS A 66 -13.94 7.42 13.51
CA CYS A 66 -14.12 7.83 12.12
C CYS A 66 -13.03 8.81 11.69
N GLN A 67 -12.67 8.77 10.41
CA GLN A 67 -11.75 9.70 9.81
C GLN A 67 -12.52 10.81 9.09
N THR A 68 -12.30 12.06 9.49
CA THR A 68 -12.80 13.21 8.74
C THR A 68 -12.00 13.40 7.46
N VAL A 69 -12.68 13.47 6.32
CA VAL A 69 -12.10 13.83 5.01
C VAL A 69 -12.74 15.10 4.48
N THR A 70 -11.93 15.98 3.90
CA THR A 70 -12.38 17.25 3.32
C THR A 70 -12.19 17.24 1.82
N LYS A 71 -12.61 18.31 1.15
CA LYS A 71 -12.39 18.44 -0.30
C LYS A 71 -10.91 18.68 -0.62
N GLU A 72 -10.22 19.37 0.28
CA GLU A 72 -8.80 19.73 0.21
C GLU A 72 -7.91 18.55 0.57
N ASP A 73 -8.32 17.72 1.54
CA ASP A 73 -7.67 16.46 1.93
C ASP A 73 -8.66 15.28 1.89
N PRO A 74 -8.93 14.72 0.69
CA PRO A 74 -9.91 13.65 0.51
C PRO A 74 -9.34 12.24 0.73
N TYR A 75 -8.12 12.11 1.27
CA TYR A 75 -7.39 10.84 1.36
C TYR A 75 -7.74 10.07 2.63
N LEU A 76 -7.92 8.75 2.49
CA LEU A 76 -8.03 7.85 3.63
C LEU A 76 -6.64 7.43 4.12
N VAL A 77 -6.43 7.48 5.43
CA VAL A 77 -5.18 7.04 6.07
C VAL A 77 -5.16 5.51 6.05
N LEU A 78 -4.35 4.95 5.16
CA LEU A 78 -4.26 3.50 4.98
C LEU A 78 -3.49 2.87 6.13
N ALA A 79 -4.04 1.80 6.72
CA ALA A 79 -3.29 0.87 7.56
C ALA A 79 -2.33 0.02 6.73
N GLY A 80 -2.54 -0.01 5.40
CA GLY A 80 -1.80 -0.87 4.49
C GLY A 80 -2.09 -2.35 4.75
N PRO A 81 -1.74 -3.21 3.79
CA PRO A 81 -1.99 -4.63 3.95
C PRO A 81 -1.07 -5.22 5.03
N THR A 82 -1.50 -6.29 5.69
CA THR A 82 -0.67 -7.03 6.66
C THR A 82 0.37 -7.92 5.99
N ARG A 83 0.24 -8.07 4.66
CA ARG A 83 1.05 -8.89 3.79
C ARG A 83 1.04 -8.36 2.36
N ALA A 84 2.05 -8.64 1.57
CA ALA A 84 2.02 -8.31 0.15
C ALA A 84 0.80 -8.98 -0.51
N VAL A 85 0.13 -8.22 -1.38
CA VAL A 85 -1.05 -8.68 -2.12
C VAL A 85 -0.57 -9.32 -3.40
N VAL A 86 -0.72 -10.62 -3.55
CA VAL A 86 -0.28 -11.33 -4.76
C VAL A 86 -1.28 -11.11 -5.88
N TRP A 87 -0.81 -10.84 -7.09
CA TRP A 87 -1.67 -10.58 -8.24
C TRP A 87 -1.35 -11.56 -9.38
N GLN A 88 -1.86 -12.79 -9.25
CA GLN A 88 -1.60 -13.87 -10.21
C GLN A 88 -2.86 -14.31 -10.96
N ASP A 89 -3.97 -14.58 -10.26
CA ASP A 89 -5.19 -15.08 -10.90
C ASP A 89 -6.39 -14.20 -10.53
N PHE A 90 -6.81 -14.30 -9.27
CA PHE A 90 -7.93 -13.56 -8.71
C PHE A 90 -7.42 -12.47 -7.77
N LEU A 91 -7.88 -11.25 -8.01
CA LEU A 91 -7.70 -10.15 -7.07
C LEU A 91 -9.01 -9.35 -6.99
N ALA A 92 -9.48 -9.09 -5.78
CA ALA A 92 -10.66 -8.28 -5.56
C ALA A 92 -10.48 -7.26 -4.45
N ILE A 93 -10.84 -6.00 -4.70
CA ILE A 93 -10.90 -4.95 -3.69
C ILE A 93 -12.32 -4.85 -3.15
N GLU A 94 -12.51 -5.19 -1.89
CA GLU A 94 -13.78 -5.03 -1.17
C GLU A 94 -13.81 -3.68 -0.44
N VAL A 95 -14.88 -2.91 -0.64
CA VAL A 95 -15.11 -1.60 -0.04
C VAL A 95 -16.45 -1.63 0.68
N LYS A 96 -16.43 -1.26 1.97
CA LYS A 96 -17.63 -0.97 2.76
C LYS A 96 -17.36 0.27 3.61
N LEU A 97 -17.74 1.42 3.09
CA LEU A 97 -17.55 2.72 3.73
C LEU A 97 -18.89 3.41 3.98
N LYS A 98 -18.97 4.08 5.12
CA LYS A 98 -20.12 4.87 5.57
C LYS A 98 -19.67 6.26 6.00
N VAL A 99 -20.60 7.20 5.97
CA VAL A 99 -20.50 8.51 6.61
C VAL A 99 -21.29 8.48 7.90
N LYS A 100 -20.67 8.90 9.00
CA LYS A 100 -21.27 8.99 10.32
C LYS A 100 -22.35 10.07 10.34
N GLY A 101 -23.56 9.70 10.76
CA GLY A 101 -24.63 10.63 11.12
C GLY A 101 -24.61 10.99 12.61
N THR A 102 -25.55 11.80 13.07
CA THR A 102 -25.68 12.13 14.50
C THR A 102 -25.93 10.86 15.31
N THR A 103 -26.83 10.02 14.78
CA THR A 103 -27.20 8.71 15.31
C THR A 103 -26.82 7.60 14.34
N GLU A 104 -26.77 6.34 14.80
CA GLU A 104 -26.46 5.19 13.91
C GLU A 104 -27.49 5.01 12.80
N SER A 105 -28.75 5.34 13.06
CA SER A 105 -29.83 5.32 12.07
C SER A 105 -29.67 6.39 10.98
N GLU A 106 -28.89 7.43 11.23
CA GLU A 106 -28.59 8.49 10.27
C GLU A 106 -27.30 8.23 9.47
N ASP A 107 -26.56 7.15 9.78
CA ASP A 107 -25.36 6.79 9.03
C ASP A 107 -25.71 6.49 7.57
N LYS A 108 -24.97 7.07 6.64
CA LYS A 108 -25.21 6.93 5.19
C LYS A 108 -24.14 6.07 4.54
N ASP A 109 -24.54 5.23 3.60
CA ASP A 109 -23.58 4.47 2.80
C ASP A 109 -22.81 5.42 1.86
N LEU A 110 -21.49 5.42 2.02
CA LEU A 110 -20.58 6.21 1.18
C LEU A 110 -20.24 5.43 -0.10
N SER A 111 -19.78 4.19 0.09
CA SER A 111 -19.36 3.29 -0.98
C SER A 111 -19.50 1.84 -0.52
N TYR A 112 -20.14 0.99 -1.33
CA TYR A 112 -20.27 -0.43 -1.07
C TYR A 112 -20.05 -1.21 -2.38
N LEU A 113 -18.89 -1.84 -2.55
CA LEU A 113 -18.57 -2.55 -3.79
C LEU A 113 -17.48 -3.60 -3.62
N ALA A 114 -17.45 -4.56 -4.55
CA ALA A 114 -16.33 -5.47 -4.75
C ALA A 114 -15.79 -5.28 -6.17
N VAL A 115 -14.52 -4.89 -6.31
CA VAL A 115 -13.86 -4.63 -7.59
C VAL A 115 -13.00 -5.83 -7.96
N PRO A 116 -13.36 -6.65 -8.97
CA PRO A 116 -12.40 -7.56 -9.55
C PRO A 116 -11.33 -6.76 -10.31
N LEU A 117 -10.06 -7.10 -10.10
CA LEU A 117 -8.93 -6.60 -10.87
C LEU A 117 -8.36 -7.77 -11.67
N ALA A 118 -8.52 -7.71 -13.00
CA ALA A 118 -7.99 -8.72 -13.90
C ALA A 118 -6.46 -8.79 -13.78
N CYS A 119 -5.91 -10.00 -13.78
CA CYS A 119 -4.46 -10.19 -13.81
C CYS A 119 -3.86 -9.50 -15.03
N SER A 120 -2.73 -8.83 -14.83
CA SER A 120 -1.95 -8.20 -15.88
C SER A 120 -0.74 -9.07 -16.20
N GLN A 121 -0.61 -9.51 -17.45
CA GLN A 121 0.60 -10.19 -17.95
C GLN A 121 1.70 -9.18 -18.31
N ALA A 122 1.81 -8.09 -17.56
CA ALA A 122 2.79 -7.06 -17.86
C ALA A 122 4.21 -7.59 -17.65
N SER A 123 5.09 -7.25 -18.59
CA SER A 123 6.51 -7.55 -18.49
C SER A 123 7.19 -6.66 -17.45
N ASN A 124 6.76 -5.41 -17.31
CA ASN A 124 7.37 -4.39 -16.45
C ASN A 124 6.39 -3.91 -15.38
N SER A 125 6.92 -3.43 -14.26
CA SER A 125 6.12 -2.78 -13.22
C SER A 125 5.54 -1.47 -13.73
N TYR A 126 4.32 -1.13 -13.31
CA TYR A 126 3.68 0.13 -13.71
C TYR A 126 2.68 0.62 -12.67
N GLY A 127 2.53 1.94 -12.59
CA GLY A 127 1.49 2.61 -11.81
C GLY A 127 0.21 2.76 -12.63
N PHE A 128 -0.95 2.67 -11.98
CA PHE A 128 -2.23 2.96 -12.62
C PHE A 128 -3.25 3.49 -11.61
N GLN A 129 -4.26 4.19 -12.13
CA GLN A 129 -5.33 4.74 -11.32
C GLN A 129 -6.65 4.05 -11.65
N CYS A 130 -7.44 3.78 -10.62
CA CYS A 130 -8.73 3.13 -10.74
C CYS A 130 -9.81 4.00 -10.10
N TYR A 131 -10.85 4.34 -10.88
CA TYR A 131 -12.01 5.08 -10.39
C TYR A 131 -13.20 4.14 -10.25
N LYS A 132 -13.84 4.16 -9.08
CA LYS A 132 -14.98 3.29 -8.78
C LYS A 132 -16.08 4.09 -8.12
N THR A 133 -17.18 4.23 -8.84
CA THR A 133 -18.39 4.88 -8.34
C THR A 133 -19.32 3.85 -7.73
N SER A 134 -19.73 4.06 -6.48
CA SER A 134 -20.71 3.23 -5.80
C SER A 134 -21.46 4.06 -4.77
N GLN A 135 -22.75 3.77 -4.59
CA GLN A 135 -23.63 4.48 -3.67
C GLN A 135 -23.53 5.99 -3.89
N SER A 136 -22.97 6.71 -2.92
CA SER A 136 -22.94 8.17 -2.86
C SER A 136 -21.61 8.78 -3.31
N SER A 137 -20.61 7.98 -3.66
CA SER A 137 -19.26 8.49 -3.96
C SER A 137 -18.56 7.81 -5.12
N THR A 138 -17.51 8.47 -5.59
CA THR A 138 -16.49 7.90 -6.47
C THR A 138 -15.18 7.83 -5.71
N LEU A 139 -14.66 6.62 -5.54
CA LEU A 139 -13.33 6.38 -4.98
C LEU A 139 -12.29 6.35 -6.08
N ARG A 140 -11.11 6.89 -5.80
CA ARG A 140 -9.93 6.76 -6.65
C ARG A 140 -8.83 6.02 -5.89
N PHE A 141 -8.39 4.92 -6.46
CA PHE A 141 -7.22 4.16 -6.03
C PHE A 141 -6.03 4.55 -6.91
N ALA A 142 -4.88 4.80 -6.29
CA ALA A 142 -3.58 4.79 -6.96
C ALA A 142 -2.89 3.47 -6.61
N LEU A 143 -2.61 2.67 -7.62
CA LEU A 143 -2.18 1.29 -7.51
C LEU A 143 -0.92 1.06 -8.35
N GLY A 144 -0.13 0.06 -8.00
CA GLY A 144 1.04 -0.38 -8.75
C GLY A 144 0.98 -1.88 -8.99
N HIS A 145 1.16 -2.30 -10.23
CA HIS A 145 1.49 -3.69 -10.51
C HIS A 145 3.01 -3.83 -10.45
N ILE A 146 3.52 -4.58 -9.48
CA ILE A 146 4.95 -4.79 -9.28
C ILE A 146 5.30 -6.21 -9.72
N VAL A 147 6.00 -6.32 -10.84
CA VAL A 147 6.43 -7.63 -11.38
C VAL A 147 7.63 -8.14 -10.58
N ARG A 148 7.77 -9.47 -10.48
CA ARG A 148 8.89 -10.11 -9.75
C ARG A 148 9.15 -9.48 -8.37
N SER A 149 8.10 -9.30 -7.59
CA SER A 149 8.13 -8.63 -6.31
C SER A 149 8.40 -9.59 -5.15
N VAL A 150 8.99 -9.04 -4.09
CA VAL A 150 9.04 -9.63 -2.74
C VAL A 150 8.37 -8.69 -1.75
N GLU A 151 7.90 -9.27 -0.64
CA GLU A 151 7.38 -8.51 0.49
C GLU A 151 8.56 -7.94 1.29
N ALA A 152 8.50 -6.64 1.59
CA ALA A 152 9.35 -6.02 2.58
C ALA A 152 8.49 -5.45 3.71
N THR A 153 8.93 -5.66 4.95
CA THR A 153 8.34 -5.05 6.14
C THR A 153 9.30 -3.99 6.68
N ILE A 154 8.81 -2.76 6.79
CA ILE A 154 9.57 -1.60 7.24
C ILE A 154 9.24 -1.33 8.71
N PHE A 155 10.29 -1.11 9.51
CA PHE A 155 10.22 -0.61 10.87
C PHE A 155 11.17 0.59 10.99
N VAL A 156 10.83 1.54 11.87
CA VAL A 156 11.66 2.72 12.15
C VAL A 156 11.81 2.83 13.65
N GLN A 157 13.05 2.99 14.12
CA GLN A 157 13.39 3.03 15.53
C GLN A 157 14.24 4.26 15.84
N VAL A 158 13.97 4.90 16.97
CA VAL A 158 14.83 5.94 17.53
C VAL A 158 16.08 5.23 18.08
N ALA A 159 17.22 5.43 17.41
CA ALA A 159 18.47 4.75 17.76
C ALA A 159 19.04 5.22 19.11
N GLU A 160 18.94 6.52 19.40
CA GLU A 160 19.44 7.13 20.63
C GLU A 160 18.45 8.19 21.14
N GLY A 161 18.24 8.22 22.46
CA GLY A 161 17.34 9.17 23.11
C GLY A 161 15.85 8.89 22.89
N SER A 162 15.05 9.94 22.95
CA SER A 162 13.59 9.88 22.77
C SER A 162 13.16 10.75 21.60
N TRP A 163 12.07 10.36 20.92
CA TRP A 163 11.47 11.24 19.91
C TRP A 163 11.07 12.58 20.56
N PRO A 164 11.45 13.73 19.97
CA PRO A 164 11.22 15.01 20.63
C PRO A 164 9.74 15.31 20.84
N ASP A 165 9.42 15.86 22.00
CA ASP A 165 8.06 16.22 22.35
C ASP A 165 7.50 17.31 21.43
N GLY A 166 6.24 17.13 21.02
CA GLY A 166 5.53 18.08 20.17
C GLY A 166 5.90 18.05 18.68
N LEU A 167 6.89 17.24 18.27
CA LEU A 167 7.20 17.09 16.84
C LEU A 167 6.25 16.13 16.14
N CYS A 168 5.70 16.60 15.03
CA CYS A 168 5.08 15.77 14.02
C CYS A 168 6.12 15.16 13.08
N GLY A 169 5.73 14.11 12.38
CA GLY A 169 6.59 13.43 11.42
C GLY A 169 5.78 12.76 10.32
N GLN A 170 6.33 12.82 9.11
CA GLN A 170 5.84 12.05 7.98
C GLN A 170 6.98 11.13 7.50
N PHE A 171 6.68 9.84 7.42
CA PHE A 171 7.59 8.80 6.96
C PHE A 171 7.03 8.16 5.71
N ASP A 172 7.83 8.17 4.66
CA ASP A 172 7.40 7.68 3.36
C ASP A 172 8.48 6.81 2.74
N ALA A 173 8.04 5.74 2.09
CA ALA A 173 8.88 4.94 1.23
C ALA A 173 8.58 5.28 -0.23
N PHE A 174 9.58 5.02 -1.07
CA PHE A 174 9.49 5.13 -2.51
C PHE A 174 9.98 3.82 -3.11
N THR A 175 9.31 3.36 -4.15
CA THR A 175 9.77 2.23 -4.94
C THR A 175 10.50 2.79 -6.16
N THR A 176 11.77 2.49 -6.32
CA THR A 176 12.45 2.68 -7.61
C THR A 176 12.02 1.53 -8.50
N GLY A 177 11.09 1.78 -9.41
CA GLY A 177 10.80 0.83 -10.49
C GLY A 177 12.00 0.70 -11.41
N ILE A 178 12.05 -0.39 -12.17
CA ILE A 178 13.04 -0.53 -13.25
C ILE A 178 12.58 0.38 -14.40
N HIS A 179 13.37 1.43 -14.68
CA HIS A 179 13.06 2.42 -15.72
C HIS A 179 12.85 1.77 -17.09
N ASP A 180 11.67 1.99 -17.66
CA ASP A 180 11.40 1.89 -19.10
C ASP A 180 10.76 3.23 -19.50
N GLU A 181 11.43 3.98 -20.36
CA GLU A 181 11.02 5.34 -20.78
C GLU A 181 9.62 5.38 -21.42
N SER A 182 9.06 4.22 -21.80
CA SER A 182 7.75 4.09 -22.44
C SER A 182 6.56 3.94 -21.48
N VAL A 183 6.80 3.80 -20.17
CA VAL A 183 5.75 3.47 -19.18
C VAL A 183 5.69 4.52 -18.07
N THR A 184 4.49 4.82 -17.57
CA THR A 184 4.32 5.61 -16.35
C THR A 184 4.91 4.85 -15.16
N GLY A 185 6.16 5.17 -14.84
CA GLY A 185 6.92 4.56 -13.75
C GLY A 185 6.25 4.77 -12.39
N ILE A 186 6.57 3.89 -11.45
CA ILE A 186 6.13 3.96 -10.05
C ILE A 186 7.05 4.84 -9.18
N ASP A 187 8.09 5.42 -9.79
CA ASP A 187 9.24 6.03 -9.12
C ASP A 187 8.88 7.30 -8.33
N HIS A 188 7.75 7.91 -8.66
CA HIS A 188 7.24 9.12 -8.01
C HIS A 188 6.07 8.83 -7.06
N GLU A 189 5.56 7.60 -7.03
CA GLU A 189 4.42 7.24 -6.19
C GLU A 189 4.88 6.98 -4.76
N LYS A 190 4.29 7.76 -3.86
CA LYS A 190 4.68 7.84 -2.47
C LYS A 190 3.93 6.80 -1.64
N ILE A 191 4.66 6.00 -0.88
CA ILE A 191 4.13 5.04 0.08
C ILE A 191 4.21 5.66 1.48
N THR A 192 3.16 6.35 1.90
CA THR A 192 3.11 6.93 3.25
C THR A 192 2.98 5.84 4.30
N LEU A 193 4.05 5.64 5.06
CA LEU A 193 4.15 4.68 6.16
C LEU A 193 3.51 5.23 7.43
N LEU A 194 3.71 6.52 7.67
CA LEU A 194 3.11 7.28 8.76
C LEU A 194 2.97 8.75 8.33
N ASP A 195 1.83 9.34 8.62
CA ASP A 195 1.64 10.79 8.61
C ASP A 195 0.95 11.15 9.92
N SER A 196 1.71 11.71 10.85
CA SER A 196 1.15 12.13 12.14
C SER A 196 0.32 13.41 12.02
N LYS A 197 0.35 14.09 10.88
CA LYS A 197 -0.26 15.41 10.66
C LYS A 197 0.15 16.37 11.78
N ALA A 198 -0.81 17.04 12.42
CA ALA A 198 -0.56 17.90 13.57
C ALA A 198 -0.49 17.15 14.93
N LYS A 199 -0.45 15.81 14.93
CA LYS A 199 -0.37 14.98 16.15
C LYS A 199 1.07 14.56 16.41
N LYS A 200 1.36 14.29 17.70
CA LYS A 200 2.63 13.71 18.14
C LYS A 200 2.83 12.32 17.52
N VAL A 201 4.06 12.04 17.08
CA VAL A 201 4.47 10.70 16.65
C VAL A 201 4.44 9.75 17.85
N LEU A 202 3.76 8.61 17.69
CA LEU A 202 3.67 7.59 18.72
C LEU A 202 4.89 6.68 18.65
N VAL A 203 5.57 6.51 19.79
CA VAL A 203 6.75 5.67 19.96
C VAL A 203 6.50 4.70 21.10
N ASN A 204 6.80 3.43 20.89
CA ASN A 204 6.62 2.39 21.92
C ASN A 204 7.80 2.37 22.92
N GLY A 205 7.72 1.49 23.92
CA GLY A 205 8.75 1.37 24.97
C GLY A 205 10.14 0.98 24.46
N ASP A 206 10.23 0.37 23.27
CA ASP A 206 11.48 -0.04 22.63
C ASP A 206 12.06 1.04 21.69
N GLY A 207 11.44 2.22 21.63
CA GLY A 207 11.84 3.31 20.74
C GLY A 207 11.35 3.14 19.30
N GLU A 208 10.49 2.16 18.99
CA GLU A 208 9.93 1.97 17.65
C GLU A 208 8.80 2.96 17.39
N ILE A 209 8.86 3.64 16.25
CA ILE A 209 7.80 4.51 15.76
C ILE A 209 6.64 3.67 15.25
N MET A 210 5.45 3.93 15.76
CA MET A 210 4.23 3.23 15.37
C MET A 210 3.76 3.68 13.99
N LEU A 211 4.25 3.00 12.95
CA LEU A 211 3.82 3.22 11.56
C LEU A 211 2.37 2.78 11.34
N SER A 212 1.62 3.54 10.53
CA SER A 212 0.27 3.19 10.10
C SER A 212 0.29 1.98 9.17
N ARG A 213 1.29 1.90 8.29
CA ARG A 213 1.53 0.75 7.40
C ARG A 213 3.01 0.39 7.34
N ARG A 214 3.29 -0.91 7.21
CA ARG A 214 4.66 -1.46 7.28
C ARG A 214 5.04 -2.30 6.08
N VAL A 215 4.06 -2.89 5.39
CA VAL A 215 4.31 -3.82 4.30
C VAL A 215 4.30 -3.09 2.95
N VAL A 216 5.34 -3.34 2.15
CA VAL A 216 5.51 -2.83 0.79
C VAL A 216 5.96 -3.94 -0.16
N SER A 217 5.61 -3.79 -1.42
CA SER A 217 6.07 -4.63 -2.53
C SER A 217 7.35 -4.06 -3.12
N VAL A 218 8.41 -4.87 -3.19
CA VAL A 218 9.71 -4.48 -3.71
C VAL A 218 10.04 -5.29 -4.95
N GLU A 219 10.23 -4.62 -6.08
CA GLU A 219 10.68 -5.25 -7.31
C GLU A 219 12.09 -5.84 -7.13
N THR A 220 12.26 -7.10 -7.51
CA THR A 220 13.58 -7.72 -7.52
C THR A 220 14.27 -7.46 -8.86
N PRO A 221 15.58 -7.15 -8.87
CA PRO A 221 16.29 -6.93 -10.11
C PRO A 221 16.18 -8.16 -11.02
N ARG A 222 15.98 -7.92 -12.31
CA ARG A 222 16.19 -8.97 -13.30
C ARG A 222 17.67 -9.35 -13.23
N TRP A 223 17.96 -10.62 -12.97
CA TRP A 223 19.30 -11.16 -13.13
C TRP A 223 19.69 -11.03 -14.61
N HIS A 224 20.22 -9.89 -15.02
CA HIS A 224 21.09 -9.85 -16.17
C HIS A 224 22.39 -10.45 -15.66
N CYS A 225 22.61 -11.72 -16.03
CA CYS A 225 23.95 -12.28 -15.98
C CYS A 225 24.84 -11.32 -16.75
N ARG A 226 25.55 -10.43 -16.05
CA ARG A 226 26.72 -9.78 -16.62
C ARG A 226 27.64 -10.94 -16.93
N ARG A 227 27.63 -11.40 -18.19
CA ARG A 227 28.74 -12.17 -18.73
C ARG A 227 29.94 -11.25 -18.62
N THR A 228 30.63 -11.28 -17.47
CA THR A 228 32.03 -10.93 -17.41
C THR A 228 32.69 -11.77 -18.49
N ARG A 229 33.17 -11.11 -19.55
CA ARG A 229 34.00 -11.79 -20.55
C ARG A 229 35.14 -12.47 -19.77
N PRO A 230 35.37 -13.79 -19.92
CA PRO A 230 36.56 -14.41 -19.37
C PRO A 230 37.73 -13.87 -20.19
N GLY A 231 38.57 -13.04 -19.59
CA GLY A 231 39.66 -12.37 -20.29
C GLY A 231 40.73 -11.89 -19.34
N LEU A 232 41.87 -12.60 -19.42
CA LEU A 232 43.22 -12.25 -18.95
C LEU A 232 43.57 -12.69 -17.52
N TYR A 233 44.11 -13.91 -17.43
CA TYR A 233 45.10 -14.27 -16.41
C TYR A 233 46.30 -13.31 -16.50
N PRO A 234 46.82 -12.78 -15.37
CA PRO A 234 48.12 -12.14 -15.38
C PRO A 234 49.23 -13.19 -15.57
N LYS A 235 50.12 -12.93 -16.53
CA LYS A 235 51.38 -13.67 -16.71
C LYS A 235 52.19 -13.58 -15.40
N GLN A 236 52.63 -14.72 -14.89
CA GLN A 236 53.73 -14.75 -13.91
C GLN A 236 55.02 -14.39 -14.65
N GLU A 237 55.67 -13.29 -14.26
CA GLU A 237 57.08 -13.07 -14.54
C GLU A 237 57.89 -14.03 -13.66
N GLN A 238 58.62 -14.94 -14.31
CA GLN A 238 59.70 -15.69 -13.69
C GLN A 238 60.93 -14.78 -13.61
N THR A 239 61.51 -14.67 -12.41
CA THR A 239 62.89 -14.19 -12.19
C THR A 239 63.78 -15.40 -12.04
#